data_AF-A0A2I0IC36-F1
#
_entry.id   AF-A0A2I0IC36-F1
#
_cell.length_a   1.000
_cell.length_b   1.000
_cell.length_c   1.000
_cell.angle_alpha   90.00
_cell.angle_beta   90.00
_cell.angle_gamma   90.00
#
_symmetry.space_group_name_H-M   'P 1'
#
loop_
_entity.id
_entity.type
_entity.pdbx_description
1 polymer ?
#
loop_
_entity_poly.entity_id
_entity_poly.type
_entity_poly.pdbx_seq_one_letter_code
_entity_poly.pdbx_strand_id
1 'polypeptide(L)'
;MLAFSGCYFGGGDKERYELGEIRKRWATLPDLSPEGERKRGKCPLTPYEVGLMLRALGFSNDTHLYVASGEIYGGEATLQPLRELFPNFYTKEMLANEELRPYLPFSSRLAALDYIVCDESDVFVTNNNGNMAKILAGRR
;
A
#
# COMPACT_ATOMS: atom_id res chain seq x y z
N MET A 1 5.18 -3.99 -8.42
CA MET A 1 4.43 -2.89 -9.07
C MET A 1 2.97 -3.32 -9.16
N LEU A 2 2.01 -2.47 -8.76
CA LEU A 2 0.57 -2.84 -8.70
C LEU A 2 0.03 -3.34 -10.05
N ALA A 3 0.47 -2.73 -11.16
CA ALA A 3 0.10 -3.12 -12.51
C ALA A 3 0.31 -4.62 -12.80
N PHE A 4 1.34 -5.25 -12.22
CA PHE A 4 1.70 -6.65 -12.50
C PHE A 4 0.80 -7.65 -11.76
N SER A 5 -0.02 -7.19 -10.82
CA SER A 5 -1.00 -8.06 -10.15
C SER A 5 -2.17 -8.45 -11.06
N GLY A 6 -2.39 -7.73 -12.16
CA GLY A 6 -3.58 -7.88 -13.00
C GLY A 6 -4.87 -7.36 -12.35
N CYS A 7 -4.84 -6.91 -11.09
CA CYS A 7 -6.01 -6.52 -10.33
C CYS A 7 -6.33 -5.01 -10.46
N TYR A 8 -7.51 -4.64 -9.94
CA TYR A 8 -7.99 -3.27 -9.79
C TYR A 8 -8.44 -3.04 -8.35
N PHE A 9 -8.31 -1.80 -7.88
CA PHE A 9 -8.42 -1.39 -6.47
C PHE A 9 -9.48 -0.31 -6.24
N GLY A 10 -10.41 -0.14 -7.19
CA GLY A 10 -11.55 0.77 -7.05
C GLY A 10 -11.29 2.19 -7.57
N GLY A 11 -10.20 2.40 -8.33
CA GLY A 11 -9.85 3.70 -8.91
C GLY A 11 -10.59 4.07 -10.19
N GLY A 12 -11.60 3.29 -10.58
CA GLY A 12 -12.42 3.56 -11.77
C GLY A 12 -11.62 3.54 -13.07
N ASP A 13 -12.04 4.37 -14.02
CA ASP A 13 -11.44 4.39 -15.37
C ASP A 13 -10.02 4.96 -15.39
N LYS A 14 -9.70 5.90 -14.47
CA LYS A 14 -8.34 6.44 -14.31
C LYS A 14 -7.36 5.30 -14.00
N GLU A 15 -7.66 4.49 -12.99
CA GLU A 15 -6.84 3.33 -12.62
C GLU A 15 -6.71 2.33 -13.78
N ARG A 16 -7.84 1.98 -14.41
CA ARG A 16 -7.84 1.01 -15.53
C ARG A 16 -6.94 1.47 -16.67
N TYR A 17 -7.01 2.75 -17.01
CA TYR A 17 -6.19 3.36 -18.04
C TYR A 17 -4.71 3.35 -17.67
N GLU A 18 -4.35 3.91 -16.51
CA GLU A 18 -2.95 4.04 -16.08
C GLU A 18 -2.26 2.68 -15.88
N LEU A 19 -2.91 1.74 -15.20
CA LEU A 19 -2.36 0.39 -15.03
C LEU A 19 -2.29 -0.35 -16.37
N GLY A 20 -3.25 -0.13 -17.26
CA GLY A 20 -3.25 -0.65 -18.63
C GLY A 20 -2.04 -0.17 -19.42
N GLU A 21 -1.75 1.14 -19.40
CA GLU A 21 -0.58 1.72 -20.07
C GLU A 21 0.74 1.20 -19.51
N ILE A 22 0.82 0.97 -18.20
CA ILE A 22 2.01 0.36 -17.58
C ILE A 22 2.17 -1.09 -18.06
N ARG A 23 1.10 -1.89 -18.10
CA ARG A 23 1.16 -3.30 -18.54
C ARG A 23 1.64 -3.43 -19.98
N LYS A 24 1.22 -2.54 -20.88
CA LYS A 24 1.68 -2.52 -22.29
C LYS A 24 3.20 -2.37 -22.46
N ARG A 25 3.89 -1.78 -21.48
CA ARG A 25 5.36 -1.62 -21.52
C ARG A 25 6.12 -2.93 -21.32
N TRP A 26 5.45 -4.00 -20.90
CA TRP A 26 6.06 -5.29 -20.57
C TRP A 26 5.45 -6.42 -21.39
N ALA A 27 6.08 -6.74 -22.53
CA ALA A 27 5.61 -7.76 -23.47
C ALA A 27 5.51 -9.18 -22.87
N THR A 28 6.22 -9.44 -21.77
CA THR A 28 6.23 -10.75 -21.08
C THR A 28 5.19 -10.86 -19.97
N LEU A 29 4.39 -9.81 -19.70
CA LEU A 29 3.33 -9.92 -18.71
C LEU A 29 2.22 -10.85 -19.23
N PRO A 30 1.85 -11.88 -18.46
CA PRO A 30 0.74 -12.74 -18.84
C PRO A 30 -0.57 -11.95 -18.84
N ASP A 31 -1.48 -12.32 -19.74
CA ASP A 31 -2.86 -11.87 -19.66
C ASP A 31 -3.56 -12.60 -18.52
N LEU A 32 -3.93 -11.85 -17.48
CA LEU A 32 -4.47 -12.37 -16.23
C LEU A 32 -5.87 -11.80 -16.00
N SER A 33 -6.85 -12.67 -15.73
CA SER A 33 -8.17 -12.22 -15.28
C SER A 33 -8.06 -11.65 -13.86
N PRO A 34 -8.53 -10.41 -13.60
CA PRO A 34 -8.53 -9.82 -12.25
C PRO A 34 -9.24 -10.70 -11.21
N GLU A 35 -10.37 -11.31 -11.58
CA GLU A 35 -11.17 -12.17 -10.71
C GLU A 35 -10.44 -13.49 -10.40
N GLY A 36 -9.73 -14.05 -11.37
CA GLY A 36 -8.90 -15.23 -11.19
C GLY A 36 -7.75 -14.99 -10.22
N GLU A 37 -7.04 -13.86 -10.37
CA GLU A 37 -5.94 -13.50 -9.46
C GLU A 37 -6.46 -13.19 -8.05
N ARG A 38 -7.63 -12.56 -7.92
CA ARG A 38 -8.27 -12.34 -6.61
C ARG A 38 -8.59 -13.66 -5.92
N LYS A 39 -9.19 -14.63 -6.63
CA LYS A 39 -9.51 -15.97 -6.09
C LYS A 39 -8.26 -16.74 -5.66
N ARG A 40 -7.13 -16.52 -6.33
CA ARG A 40 -5.83 -17.14 -5.99
C ARG A 40 -5.09 -16.44 -4.85
N GLY A 41 -5.67 -15.37 -4.28
CA GLY A 41 -5.00 -14.57 -3.24
C GLY A 41 -3.79 -13.80 -3.76
N LYS A 42 -3.73 -13.53 -5.07
CA LYS A 42 -2.62 -12.82 -5.73
C LYS A 42 -2.85 -11.31 -5.80
N CYS A 43 -4.10 -10.86 -5.69
CA CYS A 43 -4.40 -9.44 -5.60
C CYS A 43 -3.96 -8.87 -4.25
N PRO A 44 -3.29 -7.71 -4.24
CA PRO A 44 -3.08 -6.93 -3.03
C PRO A 44 -4.38 -6.66 -2.28
N LEU A 45 -4.30 -6.68 -0.95
CA LEU A 45 -5.43 -6.32 -0.10
C LEU A 45 -5.73 -4.81 -0.20
N THR A 46 -7.02 -4.49 -0.23
CA THR A 46 -7.51 -3.12 -0.07
C THR A 46 -7.28 -2.63 1.36
N PRO A 47 -7.26 -1.31 1.63
CA PRO A 47 -7.11 -0.80 2.99
C PRO A 47 -8.15 -1.35 3.96
N TYR A 48 -9.40 -1.53 3.52
CA TYR A 48 -10.45 -2.13 4.34
C TYR A 48 -10.16 -3.61 4.67
N GLU A 49 -9.74 -4.40 3.69
CA GLU A 49 -9.36 -5.81 3.92
C GLU A 49 -8.16 -5.93 4.87
N VAL A 50 -7.17 -5.03 4.78
CA VAL A 50 -6.07 -4.93 5.75
C VAL A 50 -6.61 -4.63 7.15
N GLY A 51 -7.52 -3.67 7.28
CA GLY A 51 -8.13 -3.33 8.56
C GLY A 51 -8.87 -4.52 9.20
N LEU A 52 -9.67 -5.25 8.41
CA LEU A 52 -10.36 -6.45 8.89
C LEU A 52 -9.37 -7.54 9.33
N MET A 53 -8.30 -7.74 8.57
CA MET A 53 -7.24 -8.70 8.92
C MET A 53 -6.57 -8.35 10.25
N LEU A 54 -6.20 -7.08 10.45
CA LEU A 54 -5.60 -6.61 11.71
C LEU A 54 -6.55 -6.82 12.90
N ARG A 55 -7.85 -6.52 12.74
CA ARG A 55 -8.86 -6.78 13.77
C ARG A 55 -8.97 -8.27 14.10
N ALA A 56 -8.96 -9.12 13.08
CA ALA A 56 -9.01 -10.58 13.26
C ALA A 56 -7.77 -11.13 13.97
N LEU A 57 -6.61 -10.47 13.83
CA LEU A 57 -5.36 -10.80 14.54
C LEU A 57 -5.32 -10.27 15.98
N GLY A 58 -6.35 -9.54 16.43
CA GLY A 58 -6.47 -9.06 17.81
C GLY A 58 -6.00 -7.61 18.04
N PHE A 59 -5.63 -6.87 17.00
CA PHE A 59 -5.31 -5.45 17.15
C PHE A 59 -6.57 -4.63 17.45
N SER A 60 -6.51 -3.87 18.54
CA SER A 60 -7.57 -2.97 18.98
C SER A 60 -7.45 -1.59 18.31
N ASN A 61 -8.50 -0.77 18.44
CA ASN A 61 -8.59 0.54 17.79
C ASN A 61 -7.61 1.58 18.37
N ASP A 62 -7.07 1.35 19.55
CA ASP A 62 -5.99 2.15 20.15
C ASP A 62 -4.61 1.85 19.54
N THR A 63 -4.48 0.81 18.69
CA THR A 63 -3.24 0.52 17.97
C THR A 63 -2.83 1.70 17.09
N HIS A 64 -1.59 2.16 17.24
CA HIS A 64 -1.00 3.17 16.37
C HIS A 64 -0.62 2.55 15.02
N LEU A 65 -1.22 3.05 13.95
CA LEU A 65 -1.03 2.57 12.59
C LEU A 65 -0.29 3.60 11.76
N TYR A 66 0.93 3.26 11.34
CA TYR A 66 1.66 4.02 10.32
C TYR A 66 1.42 3.39 8.94
N VAL A 67 1.00 4.20 7.97
CA VAL A 67 0.76 3.75 6.59
C VAL A 67 1.81 4.29 5.64
N ALA A 68 2.72 3.39 5.24
CA ALA A 68 3.69 3.60 4.18
C ALA A 68 3.04 3.39 2.81
N SER A 69 2.54 4.47 2.20
CA SER A 69 1.93 4.43 0.86
C SER A 69 2.36 5.58 -0.05
N GLY A 70 2.31 5.32 -1.36
CA GLY A 70 2.31 6.37 -2.38
C GLY A 70 0.89 6.90 -2.64
N GLU A 71 0.66 7.48 -3.81
CA GLU A 71 -0.69 7.89 -4.24
C GLU A 71 -1.63 6.67 -4.27
N ILE A 72 -2.79 6.81 -3.62
CA ILE A 72 -3.82 5.77 -3.55
C ILE A 72 -4.98 6.18 -4.45
N TYR A 73 -5.40 5.28 -5.32
CA TYR A 73 -6.61 5.47 -6.11
C TYR A 73 -7.83 5.65 -5.21
N GLY A 74 -8.64 6.67 -5.47
CA GLY A 74 -9.77 7.05 -4.62
C GLY A 74 -9.38 7.84 -3.36
N GLY A 75 -8.09 8.06 -3.11
CA GLY A 75 -7.57 8.93 -2.05
C GLY A 75 -8.12 8.59 -0.66
N GLU A 76 -8.50 9.63 0.10
CA GLU A 76 -9.00 9.49 1.47
C GLU A 76 -10.23 8.60 1.56
N ALA A 77 -11.12 8.62 0.56
CA ALA A 77 -12.33 7.77 0.56
C ALA A 77 -11.98 6.27 0.60
N THR A 78 -10.85 5.88 0.02
CA THR A 78 -10.39 4.47 0.03
C THR A 78 -9.68 4.11 1.34
N LEU A 79 -9.10 5.10 2.04
CA LEU A 79 -8.47 4.93 3.36
C LEU A 79 -9.48 5.02 4.51
N GLN A 80 -10.61 5.69 4.32
CA GLN A 80 -11.60 5.97 5.36
C GLN A 80 -11.99 4.71 6.17
N PRO A 81 -12.32 3.56 5.56
CA PRO A 81 -12.71 2.37 6.34
C PRO A 81 -11.58 1.83 7.23
N LEU A 82 -10.32 1.97 6.81
CA LEU A 82 -9.17 1.58 7.63
C LEU A 82 -9.01 2.52 8.83
N ARG A 83 -9.19 3.82 8.61
CA ARG A 83 -9.12 4.85 9.65
C ARG A 83 -10.25 4.76 10.67
N GLU A 84 -11.45 4.34 10.25
CA GLU A 84 -12.57 4.07 11.16
C GLU A 84 -12.28 2.89 12.10
N LEU A 85 -11.56 1.87 11.62
CA LEU A 85 -11.14 0.72 12.43
C LEU A 85 -9.94 1.06 13.34
N PHE A 86 -9.03 1.93 12.88
CA PHE A 86 -7.81 2.33 13.57
C PHE A 86 -7.65 3.86 13.55
N PRO A 87 -8.26 4.60 14.50
CA PRO A 87 -8.23 6.06 14.54
C PRO A 87 -6.84 6.67 14.76
N ASN A 88 -5.92 5.94 15.41
CA ASN A 88 -4.53 6.35 15.59
C ASN A 88 -3.71 6.13 14.30
N PHE A 89 -4.14 6.76 13.22
CA PHE A 89 -3.63 6.59 11.86
C PHE A 89 -2.67 7.72 11.47
N TYR A 90 -1.50 7.37 10.94
CA TYR A 90 -0.46 8.33 10.57
C TYR A 90 0.20 7.99 9.24
N THR A 91 0.60 9.04 8.50
CA THR A 91 1.50 8.94 7.35
C THR A 91 2.69 9.86 7.55
N LYS A 92 3.77 9.70 6.75
CA LYS A 92 4.90 10.64 6.80
C LYS A 92 4.48 12.10 6.62
N GLU A 93 3.52 12.37 5.74
CA GLU A 93 3.03 13.72 5.46
C GLU A 93 2.31 14.34 6.66
N MET A 94 1.60 13.52 7.45
CA MET A 94 0.97 13.96 8.70
C MET A 94 1.98 14.28 9.79
N LEU A 95 3.10 13.54 9.83
CA LEU A 95 4.09 13.64 10.91
C LEU A 95 5.21 14.66 10.62
N ALA A 96 5.53 14.95 9.37
CA ALA A 96 6.74 15.70 8.99
C ALA A 96 6.54 16.61 7.76
N ASN A 97 5.51 17.45 7.73
CA ASN A 97 5.15 18.21 6.53
C ASN A 97 6.28 19.13 6.02
N GLU A 98 6.81 20.03 6.86
CA GLU A 98 7.81 21.00 6.41
C GLU A 98 9.18 20.36 6.18
N GLU A 99 9.51 19.39 7.01
CA GLU A 99 10.76 18.64 6.99
C GLU A 99 10.87 17.73 5.76
N LEU A 100 9.73 17.35 5.16
CA LEU A 100 9.69 16.56 3.93
C LEU A 100 10.00 17.38 2.66
N ARG A 101 9.87 18.72 2.70
CA ARG A 101 10.04 19.59 1.50
C ARG A 101 11.34 19.33 0.72
N PRO A 102 12.52 19.17 1.36
CA PRO A 102 13.77 18.90 0.64
C PRO A 102 13.80 17.53 -0.07
N TYR A 103 12.92 16.61 0.32
CA TYR A 103 12.88 15.23 -0.17
C TYR A 103 11.80 15.00 -1.22
N LEU A 104 10.83 15.91 -1.39
CA LEU A 104 9.73 15.78 -2.35
C LEU A 104 10.17 15.41 -3.79
N PRO A 105 11.28 15.95 -4.34
CA PRO A 105 11.75 15.57 -5.68
C PRO A 105 12.35 14.16 -5.77
N PHE A 106 12.64 13.51 -4.63
CA PHE A 106 13.41 12.28 -4.56
C PHE A 106 12.56 11.13 -3.99
N SER A 107 11.79 10.47 -4.85
CA SER A 107 10.89 9.37 -4.46
C SER A 107 11.58 8.25 -3.69
N SER A 108 12.83 7.91 -4.04
CA SER A 108 13.62 6.91 -3.32
C SER A 108 13.98 7.33 -1.90
N ARG A 109 14.19 8.63 -1.63
CA ARG A 109 14.47 9.15 -0.29
C ARG A 109 13.22 9.18 0.56
N LEU A 110 12.07 9.53 -0.02
CA LEU A 110 10.77 9.43 0.67
C LEU A 110 10.46 7.98 1.03
N ALA A 111 10.69 7.04 0.11
CA ALA A 111 10.52 5.61 0.38
C ALA A 111 11.49 5.08 1.45
N ALA A 112 12.68 5.67 1.58
CA ALA A 112 13.62 5.33 2.64
C ALA A 112 13.12 5.77 4.03
N LEU A 113 12.40 6.89 4.12
CA LEU A 113 11.75 7.29 5.38
C LEU A 113 10.65 6.31 5.77
N ASP A 114 9.80 5.94 4.82
CA ASP A 114 8.78 4.89 5.01
C ASP A 114 9.43 3.57 5.46
N TYR A 115 10.58 3.21 4.86
CA TYR A 115 11.34 2.01 5.23
C TYR A 115 11.81 2.05 6.69
N ILE A 116 12.40 3.16 7.14
CA ILE A 116 12.91 3.28 8.51
C ILE A 116 11.78 3.09 9.52
N VAL A 117 10.64 3.76 9.31
CA VAL A 117 9.49 3.61 10.22
C VAL A 117 8.95 2.18 10.21
N CYS A 118 8.89 1.54 9.04
CA CYS A 118 8.48 0.14 8.93
C CYS A 118 9.50 -0.86 9.49
N ASP A 119 10.80 -0.54 9.55
CA ASP A 119 11.83 -1.41 10.16
C ASP A 119 11.73 -1.36 11.68
N GLU A 120 11.53 -0.15 12.23
CA GLU A 120 11.49 0.12 13.67
C GLU A 120 10.11 -0.10 14.31
N SER A 121 9.07 -0.43 13.55
CA SER A 121 7.74 -0.70 14.11
C SER A 121 7.70 -2.03 14.89
N ASP A 122 6.81 -2.19 15.86
CA ASP A 122 6.67 -3.48 16.59
C ASP A 122 6.20 -4.62 15.67
N VAL A 123 5.29 -4.30 14.75
CA VAL A 123 4.72 -5.23 13.77
C VAL A 123 4.73 -4.59 12.39
N PHE A 124 5.09 -5.37 11.37
CA PHE A 124 5.05 -4.96 9.98
C PHE A 124 4.07 -5.84 9.20
N VAL A 125 3.18 -5.19 8.43
CA VAL A 125 2.21 -5.83 7.55
C VAL A 125 2.31 -5.21 6.17
N THR A 126 2.21 -6.06 5.15
CA THR A 126 2.20 -5.61 3.76
C THR A 126 0.92 -6.05 3.06
N ASN A 127 0.36 -5.18 2.24
CA ASN A 127 -0.74 -5.55 1.35
C ASN A 127 -0.26 -6.12 0.02
N ASN A 128 1.04 -6.05 -0.30
CA ASN A 128 1.61 -6.50 -1.57
C ASN A 128 3.05 -6.99 -1.38
N ASN A 129 3.41 -8.11 -1.98
CA ASN A 129 4.77 -8.66 -1.91
C ASN A 129 5.77 -7.95 -2.85
N GLY A 130 5.93 -6.64 -2.66
CA GLY A 130 6.86 -5.77 -3.39
C GLY A 130 8.29 -5.81 -2.85
N ASN A 131 9.18 -5.01 -3.45
CA ASN A 131 10.59 -4.97 -3.04
C ASN A 131 10.77 -4.54 -1.58
N MET A 132 10.01 -3.54 -1.12
CA MET A 132 10.07 -3.08 0.27
C MET A 132 9.73 -4.21 1.26
N ALA A 133 8.67 -4.97 0.97
CA ALA A 133 8.27 -6.11 1.80
C ALA A 133 9.38 -7.18 1.85
N LYS A 134 10.02 -7.49 0.71
CA LYS A 134 11.12 -8.46 0.66
C LYS A 134 12.35 -8.01 1.43
N ILE A 135 12.69 -6.72 1.37
CA ILE A 135 13.85 -6.17 2.08
C ILE A 135 13.59 -6.19 3.58
N LEU A 136 12.43 -5.71 4.03
CA LEU A 136 12.06 -5.71 5.47
C LEU A 136 11.98 -7.14 6.03
N ALA A 137 11.42 -8.08 5.28
CA ALA A 137 11.38 -9.49 5.67
C ALA A 137 12.77 -10.15 5.77
N GLY A 138 13.79 -9.61 5.10
CA GLY A 138 15.17 -10.08 5.25
C GLY A 138 15.93 -9.37 6.38
N ARG A 139 15.41 -8.24 6.87
CA ARG A 139 16.06 -7.38 7.87
C ARG A 139 15.55 -7.67 9.29
N ARG A 140 14.23 -7.84 9.45
CA ARG A 140 13.52 -8.09 10.72
C ARG A 140 13.48 -9.57 11.06
#